data_AF-A0A9W7CH96-F1
#
_entry.id   AF-A0A9W7CH96-F1
#
_cell.length_a   1.000
_cell.length_b   1.000
_cell.length_c   1.000
_cell.angle_alpha   90.00
_cell.angle_beta   90.00
_cell.angle_gamma   90.00
#
_symmetry.space_group_name_H-M   'P 1'
#
loop_
_entity.id
_entity.type
_entity.pdbx_description
1 polymer ?
#
loop_
_entity_poly.entity_id
_entity_poly.type
_entity_poly.pdbx_seq_one_letter_code
_entity_poly.pdbx_strand_id
1 'polypeptide(L)' 'MTTACTDTIVDSLPLVRDMQRGGFDLTLVGFGKSSVYHGDNEYCQLSDMKDALKILALTIANVDAAQK' A
#
# COMPACT_ATOMS: atom_id res chain seq x y z
N MET A 1 -12.37 -12.12 -7.35
CA MET A 1 -12.16 -12.78 -6.05
C MET A 1 -11.35 -11.81 -5.23
N THR A 2 -12.02 -10.97 -4.44
CA THR A 2 -11.39 -9.88 -3.69
C THR A 2 -10.65 -10.47 -2.51
N THR A 3 -9.32 -10.41 -2.52
CA THR A 3 -8.51 -10.77 -1.34
C THR A 3 -8.65 -9.65 -0.33
N ALA A 4 -9.42 -9.89 0.74
CA ALA A 4 -9.43 -9.01 1.89
C ALA A 4 -8.08 -9.16 2.62
N CYS A 5 -7.24 -8.13 2.58
CA CYS A 5 -6.05 -8.06 3.42
C CYS A 5 -6.51 -7.95 4.88
N THR A 6 -6.28 -9.00 5.68
CA THR A 6 -6.74 -9.14 7.07
C THR A 6 -6.03 -8.23 8.09
N ASP A 7 -5.36 -7.16 7.63
CA ASP A 7 -4.68 -6.21 8.49
C ASP A 7 -5.63 -5.05 8.82
N THR A 8 -6.02 -4.96 10.09
CA THR A 8 -7.00 -3.98 10.64
C THR A 8 -6.76 -2.52 10.25
N ILE A 9 -5.52 -2.13 9.93
CA ILE A 9 -5.16 -0.79 9.45
C ILE A 9 -5.80 -0.51 8.09
N VAL A 10 -5.80 -1.49 7.20
CA VAL A 10 -6.17 -1.36 5.79
C VAL A 10 -7.68 -1.19 5.65
N ASP A 11 -8.46 -1.99 6.38
CA ASP A 11 -9.93 -1.94 6.39
C ASP A 11 -10.49 -0.77 7.20
N SER A 12 -9.69 -0.14 8.08
CA SER A 12 -10.12 1.01 8.88
C SER A 12 -10.15 2.33 8.11
N LEU A 13 -9.52 2.40 6.93
CA LEU A 13 -9.42 3.59 6.11
C LEU A 13 -10.74 3.84 5.35
N PRO A 14 -11.50 4.92 5.64
CA PRO A 14 -12.78 5.18 4.97
C PRO A 14 -12.65 5.25 3.45
N LEU A 15 -11.52 5.78 2.97
CA LEU A 15 -11.20 5.87 1.54
C LEU A 15 -11.12 4.49 0.87
N VAL A 16 -10.53 3.49 1.53
CA VAL A 16 -10.44 2.12 0.98
C VAL A 16 -11.83 1.56 0.76
N ARG A 17 -12.72 1.74 1.74
CA ARG A 17 -14.10 1.28 1.65
C ARG A 17 -14.87 1.99 0.53
N ASP A 18 -14.69 3.29 0.38
CA ASP A 18 -15.37 4.06 -0.67
C ASP A 18 -14.87 3.67 -2.07
N MET A 19 -13.56 3.42 -2.23
CA MET A 19 -12.98 2.93 -3.48
C MET A 19 -13.43 1.49 -3.81
N GLN A 20 -13.50 0.59 -2.82
CA GLN A 20 -14.05 -0.75 -3.02
C GLN A 20 -15.52 -0.70 -3.46
N ARG A 21 -16.34 0.18 -2.85
CA ARG A 21 -17.73 0.42 -3.26
C ARG A 21 -17.86 0.99 -4.67
N GLY A 22 -16.86 1.75 -5.11
CA GLY A 22 -16.73 2.23 -6.48
C GLY A 22 -16.39 1.14 -7.50
N GLY A 23 -16.11 -0.10 -7.06
CA GLY A 23 -15.76 -1.22 -7.92
C GLY A 23 -14.30 -1.22 -8.37
N PHE A 24 -13.43 -0.45 -7.71
CA PHE A 24 -12.00 -0.45 -8.01
C PHE A 24 -11.31 -1.69 -7.44
N ASP A 25 -10.33 -2.21 -8.20
CA ASP A 25 -9.37 -3.18 -7.69
C ASP A 25 -8.24 -2.43 -6.97
N LEU A 26 -8.03 -2.75 -5.70
CA LEU A 26 -7.15 -1.99 -4.82
C LEU A 26 -6.00 -2.85 -4.33
N THR A 27 -4.79 -2.32 -4.48
CA THR A 27 -3.60 -2.81 -3.80
C THR A 27 -3.04 -1.68 -2.94
N LEU A 28 -2.85 -1.95 -1.66
CA LEU A 28 -2.32 -0.98 -0.69
C LEU A 28 -0.94 -1.44 -0.25
N VAL A 29 0.03 -0.53 -0.32
CA VAL A 29 1.42 -0.80 0.08
C VAL A 29 1.91 0.36 0.92
N GLY A 30 2.32 0.06 2.15
CA GLY A 30 2.94 1.04 3.06
C GLY A 30 4.45 0.84 3.13
N PHE A 31 5.20 1.94 3.13
CA PHE A 31 6.65 1.92 3.30
C PHE A 31 7.02 2.84 4.46
N GLY A 32 7.97 2.40 5.30
CA GLY A 32 8.35 3.11 6.52
C GLY A 32 8.54 2.15 7.68
N LYS A 33 8.58 2.69 8.90
CA LYS A 33 8.77 1.90 10.13
C LYS A 33 7.46 1.84 10.91
N SER A 34 6.80 0.68 10.90
CA SER A 34 5.54 0.48 11.64
C SER A 34 5.68 0.73 13.15
N SER A 35 6.88 0.55 13.73
CA SER A 35 7.13 0.76 15.16
C SER A 35 7.03 2.23 15.61
N VAL A 36 7.09 3.18 14.68
CA VAL A 36 6.97 4.62 14.97
C VAL A 36 5.83 5.28 14.18
N TYR A 37 4.99 4.47 13.53
CA TYR A 37 3.80 4.94 12.83
C TYR A 37 2.78 5.46 13.86
N HIS A 38 2.39 6.73 13.78
CA HIS A 38 1.64 7.45 14.84
C HIS A 38 2.36 7.54 16.20
N GLY A 39 3.67 7.30 16.24
CA GLY A 39 4.50 7.40 17.44
C GLY A 39 5.20 8.75 17.57
N ASP A 40 5.78 9.02 18.75
CA ASP A 40 6.63 10.19 18.96
C ASP A 40 7.87 10.14 18.05
N ASN A 41 8.22 11.29 17.47
CA ASN A 41 9.35 11.42 16.54
C ASN A 41 9.25 10.50 15.31
N GLU A 42 8.05 10.35 14.74
CA GLU A 42 7.82 9.57 13.51
C GLU A 42 8.85 9.92 12.41
N TYR A 43 9.47 8.87 11.85
CA TYR A 43 10.49 9.01 10.81
C TYR A 43 10.47 7.83 9.84
N CYS A 44 11.12 8.01 8.69
CA CYS A 44 11.46 6.92 7.77
C CYS A 44 12.94 7.00 7.37
N GLN A 45 13.50 5.88 6.92
CA GLN A 45 14.86 5.89 6.37
C GLN A 45 14.82 6.22 4.88
N LEU A 46 15.74 7.06 4.43
CA LEU A 46 15.87 7.38 3.00
C LEU A 46 16.14 6.13 2.15
N SER A 47 16.86 5.14 2.69
CA SER A 47 17.07 3.85 2.02
C SER A 47 15.75 3.11 1.78
N ASP A 48 14.88 3.04 2.79
CA ASP A 48 13.57 2.39 2.68
C ASP A 48 12.72 3.05 1.60
N MET A 49 12.78 4.39 1.49
CA MET A 49 12.06 5.14 0.46
C MET A 49 12.63 4.91 -0.95
N LYS A 50 13.95 4.72 -1.08
CA LYS A 50 14.56 4.35 -2.37
C LYS A 50 14.09 2.98 -2.83
N ASP A 51 13.98 2.03 -1.91
CA ASP A 51 13.51 0.68 -2.23
C ASP A 51 11.99 0.67 -2.50
N ALA A 52 11.23 1.47 -1.77
CA ALA A 52 9.80 1.71 -2.04
C ALA A 52 9.55 2.17 -3.48
N LEU A 53 10.36 3.11 -3.98
CA LEU A 53 10.24 3.59 -5.36
C LEU A 53 10.53 2.50 -6.38
N LYS A 54 11.51 1.62 -6.11
CA LYS A 54 11.80 0.47 -6.98
C LYS A 54 10.63 -0.51 -7.00
N ILE A 55 10.05 -0.81 -5.84
CA ILE A 55 8.89 -1.69 -5.71
C ILE A 55 7.72 -1.09 -6.51
N LEU A 56 7.44 0.21 -6.35
CA LEU A 56 6.40 0.89 -7.12
C LEU A 56 6.62 0.79 -8.63
N ALA A 57 7.84 1.05 -9.10
CA ALA A 57 8.16 0.95 -10.53
C ALA A 57 7.97 -0.48 -11.06
N LEU A 58 8.37 -1.49 -10.29
CA LEU A 58 8.16 -2.89 -10.64
C LEU A 58 6.68 -3.29 -10.62
N THR A 59 5.91 -2.80 -9.65
CA THR A 59 4.46 -3.05 -9.59
C THR A 59 3.79 -2.53 -10.84
N ILE A 60 4.06 -1.28 -11.24
CA ILE A 60 3.49 -0.69 -12.47
C ILE A 60 3.87 -1.53 -13.70
N ALA A 61 5.16 -1.85 -13.85
CA ALA A 61 5.64 -2.63 -14.99
C ALA A 61 5.00 -4.03 -15.09
N ASN A 62 4.69 -4.65 -13.95
CA ASN A 62 4.10 -5.99 -13.91
C ASN A 62 2.57 -6.01 -13.97
N VAL A 63 1.90 -4.94 -13.52
CA VAL A 63 0.43 -4.83 -13.61
C VAL A 63 -0.01 -4.85 -15.07
N ASP A 64 0.65 -4.09 -15.95
CA ASP A 64 0.33 -4.07 -17.38
C ASP A 64 0.61 -5.42 -18.06
N ALA A 65 1.65 -6.13 -17.61
CA ALA A 65 2.02 -7.44 -18.15
C ALA A 65 1.02 -8.55 -17.75
N ALA A 66 0.42 -8.45 -16.56
CA ALA A 66 -0.54 -9.42 -16.04
C ALA A 66 -1.95 -9.30 -16.64
N GLN A 67 -2.23 -8.21 -17.37
CA GLN A 67 -3.53 -8.01 -18.05
C GLN A 67 -3.59 -8.57 -19.48
N LYS A 68 -2.51 -9.21 -19.97
CA LYS A 68 -2.47 -9.92 -21.25
C LYS A 68 -2.77 -11.40 -21.07
#